data_AF-A0A2N2ISR1-F1
#
_entry.id   AF-A0A2N2ISR1-F1
#
_cell.length_a   1.000
_cell.length_b   1.000
_cell.length_c   1.000
_cell.angle_alpha   90.00
_cell.angle_beta   90.00
_cell.angle_gamma   90.00
#
_symmetry.space_group_name_H-M   'P 1'
#
loop_
_entity.id
_entity.type
_entity.pdbx_description
1 polymer ?
#
loop_
_entity_poly.entity_id
_entity_poly.type
_entity_poly.pdbx_seq_one_letter_code
_entity_poly.pdbx_strand_id
1 'polypeptide(L)'
;MLKEKFQNMGIATKLNMAIVAAVLLLMLGMSVAVNSAVRSALSEQGDAFVSTLKEQQKGQEELLRQDLVLKGNSFAEMLARVGQDLILNYEYAFLEKIVQSVVNDPDIPFAVFYDKDGNAVTTTSVRPEGFPTQNIVSKEIQAGEQKVGSLVIGLNFAAVEKNIEKTLAQGNAVIAAAQQKQKDVLLRIAMSIAGFALGVVVLIGGIVYYAIRLMIKPLTQAVANMQRVAQGDLDVEIASVSGDEIGQMCEAMHGMVENLRATAAMAGQIALG
;
A
#
# COMPACT_ATOMS: atom_id res chain seq x y z
N MET A 1 -36.20 -26.70 -11.29
CA MET A 1 -36.48 -25.29 -11.66
C MET A 1 -35.44 -24.63 -12.59
N LEU A 2 -34.16 -24.48 -12.24
CA LEU A 2 -33.18 -23.82 -13.14
C LEU A 2 -32.91 -24.59 -14.45
N LYS A 3 -32.90 -25.93 -14.40
CA LYS A 3 -32.60 -26.81 -15.54
C LYS A 3 -33.72 -26.81 -16.61
N GLU A 4 -34.99 -26.78 -16.20
CA GLU A 4 -36.16 -26.68 -17.11
C GLU A 4 -36.25 -25.32 -17.79
N LYS A 5 -35.99 -24.22 -17.05
CA LYS A 5 -35.95 -22.87 -17.63
C LYS A 5 -34.87 -22.75 -18.71
N PHE A 6 -33.72 -23.40 -18.50
CA PHE A 6 -32.64 -23.43 -19.49
C PHE A 6 -33.02 -24.16 -20.78
N GLN A 7 -33.83 -25.21 -20.71
CA GLN A 7 -34.21 -25.98 -21.90
C GLN A 7 -35.12 -25.18 -22.85
N ASN A 8 -36.05 -24.39 -22.31
CA ASN A 8 -37.01 -23.57 -23.07
C ASN A 8 -36.47 -22.23 -23.59
N MET A 9 -35.19 -21.91 -23.36
CA MET A 9 -34.58 -20.66 -23.83
C MET A 9 -34.08 -20.76 -25.27
N GLY A 10 -34.29 -19.69 -26.04
CA GLY A 10 -33.75 -19.53 -27.39
C GLY A 10 -32.21 -19.59 -27.42
N ILE A 11 -31.64 -20.00 -28.56
CA ILE A 11 -30.19 -20.21 -28.74
C ILE A 11 -29.39 -18.95 -28.40
N ALA A 12 -29.88 -17.78 -28.81
CA ALA A 12 -29.24 -16.49 -28.50
C ALA A 12 -29.12 -16.23 -27.00
N THR A 13 -30.14 -16.58 -26.22
CA THR A 13 -30.14 -16.36 -24.76
C THR A 13 -29.22 -17.34 -24.04
N LYS A 14 -29.11 -18.57 -24.54
CA LYS A 14 -28.14 -19.58 -24.06
C LYS A 14 -26.70 -19.14 -24.32
N LEU A 15 -26.41 -18.68 -25.55
CA LEU A 15 -25.10 -18.15 -25.93
C LEU A 15 -24.70 -16.95 -25.06
N ASN A 16 -25.65 -16.03 -24.82
CA ASN A 16 -25.39 -14.88 -23.95
C ASN A 16 -25.05 -15.29 -22.51
N MET A 17 -25.80 -16.22 -21.92
CA MET A 17 -25.50 -16.70 -20.58
C MET A 17 -24.11 -17.34 -20.48
N ALA A 18 -23.69 -18.06 -21.53
CA ALA A 18 -22.34 -18.62 -21.59
C ALA A 18 -21.26 -17.53 -21.69
N ILE A 19 -21.46 -16.51 -22.51
CA ILE A 19 -20.53 -15.37 -22.63
C ILE A 19 -20.44 -14.61 -21.30
N VAL A 20 -21.57 -14.27 -20.69
CA VAL A 20 -21.60 -13.58 -19.39
C VAL A 20 -20.92 -14.42 -18.32
N ALA A 21 -21.17 -15.73 -18.27
CA ALA A 21 -20.51 -16.62 -17.32
C ALA A 21 -18.99 -16.69 -17.55
N ALA A 22 -18.53 -16.78 -18.80
CA ALA A 22 -17.12 -16.80 -19.14
C ALA A 22 -16.41 -15.49 -18.77
N VAL A 23 -17.04 -14.34 -19.07
CA VAL A 23 -16.51 -13.02 -18.69
C VAL A 23 -16.47 -12.87 -17.18
N LEU A 24 -17.50 -13.29 -16.45
CA LEU A 24 -17.52 -13.27 -15.00
C LEU A 24 -16.40 -14.12 -14.39
N LEU A 25 -16.14 -15.32 -14.94
CA LEU A 25 -15.06 -16.18 -14.48
C LEU A 25 -13.68 -15.56 -14.73
N LEU A 26 -13.46 -14.99 -15.92
CA LEU A 26 -12.21 -14.28 -16.23
C LEU A 26 -12.01 -13.07 -15.31
N MET A 27 -13.07 -12.30 -15.06
CA MET A 27 -13.04 -11.17 -14.14
C MET A 27 -12.75 -11.59 -12.71
N LEU A 28 -13.34 -12.69 -12.23
CA LEU A 28 -13.06 -13.24 -10.90
C LEU A 28 -11.61 -13.65 -10.77
N GLY A 29 -11.07 -14.36 -11.77
CA GLY A 29 -9.65 -14.74 -11.82
C GLY A 29 -8.72 -13.53 -11.80
N MET A 30 -8.99 -12.54 -12.65
CA MET A 30 -8.23 -11.28 -12.70
C MET A 30 -8.30 -10.53 -11.38
N SER A 31 -9.48 -10.46 -10.76
CA SER A 31 -9.70 -9.79 -9.47
C SER A 31 -8.88 -10.42 -8.37
N VAL A 32 -8.87 -11.76 -8.29
CA VAL A 32 -8.08 -12.50 -7.30
C VAL A 32 -6.59 -12.28 -7.54
N ALA A 33 -6.13 -12.34 -8.79
CA ALA A 33 -4.72 -12.13 -9.14
C ALA A 33 -4.25 -10.70 -8.84
N VAL A 34 -5.03 -9.67 -9.18
CA VAL A 34 -4.70 -8.27 -8.89
C VAL A 34 -4.69 -8.05 -7.38
N ASN A 35 -5.71 -8.52 -6.66
CA ASN A 35 -5.80 -8.33 -5.22
C ASN A 35 -4.67 -9.05 -4.46
N SER A 36 -4.29 -10.25 -4.89
CA SER A 36 -3.16 -10.97 -4.28
C SER A 36 -1.83 -10.29 -4.57
N ALA A 37 -1.59 -9.83 -5.81
CA ALA A 37 -0.39 -9.11 -6.18
C ALA A 37 -0.23 -7.79 -5.41
N VAL A 38 -1.31 -6.99 -5.33
CA VAL A 38 -1.30 -5.73 -4.58
C VAL A 38 -1.09 -5.97 -3.09
N ARG A 39 -1.77 -6.98 -2.51
CA ARG A 39 -1.61 -7.32 -1.10
C ARG A 39 -0.18 -7.76 -0.78
N SER A 40 0.43 -8.57 -1.65
CA SER A 40 1.83 -8.98 -1.50
C SER A 40 2.77 -7.78 -1.55
N ALA A 41 2.63 -6.93 -2.56
CA ALA A 41 3.46 -5.74 -2.73
C ALA A 41 3.33 -4.75 -1.55
N LEU A 42 2.11 -4.52 -1.05
CA LEU A 42 1.89 -3.65 0.11
C LEU A 42 2.48 -4.24 1.40
N SER A 43 2.38 -5.55 1.60
CA SER A 43 2.96 -6.21 2.77
C SER A 43 4.49 -6.10 2.74
N GLU A 44 5.10 -6.46 1.61
CA GLU A 44 6.55 -6.41 1.42
C GLU A 44 7.11 -5.00 1.60
N GLN A 45 6.45 -4.00 1.00
CA GLN A 45 6.82 -2.59 1.17
C GLN A 45 6.64 -2.12 2.62
N GLY A 46 5.58 -2.57 3.30
CA GLY A 46 5.33 -2.26 4.70
C GLY A 46 6.42 -2.81 5.62
N ASP A 47 6.79 -4.07 5.43
CA ASP A 47 7.82 -4.74 6.22
C ASP A 47 9.21 -4.12 5.97
N ALA A 48 9.55 -3.82 4.71
CA ALA A 48 10.79 -3.14 4.36
C ALA A 48 10.87 -1.70 4.93
N PHE A 49 9.74 -0.98 4.97
CA PHE A 49 9.68 0.34 5.59
C PHE A 49 9.89 0.25 7.11
N VAL A 50 9.25 -0.72 7.77
CA VAL A 50 9.40 -0.96 9.21
C VAL A 50 10.85 -1.33 9.56
N SER A 51 11.48 -2.22 8.79
CA SER A 51 12.87 -2.61 9.03
C SER A 51 13.82 -1.43 8.88
N THR A 52 13.66 -0.65 7.81
CA THR A 52 14.47 0.55 7.54
C THR A 52 14.32 1.58 8.65
N LEU A 53 13.09 1.84 9.12
CA LEU A 53 12.86 2.78 10.23
C LEU A 53 13.54 2.32 11.51
N LYS A 54 13.44 1.04 11.86
CA LYS A 54 14.09 0.48 13.06
C LYS A 54 15.60 0.56 12.97
N GLU A 55 16.16 0.26 11.80
CA GLU A 55 17.59 0.37 11.56
C GLU A 55 18.07 1.82 11.66
N GLN A 56 17.34 2.76 11.08
CA GLN A 56 17.62 4.19 11.22
C GLN A 56 17.54 4.66 12.67
N GLN A 57 16.52 4.24 13.43
CA GLN A 57 16.38 4.60 14.85
C GLN A 57 17.54 4.06 15.68
N LYS A 58 17.93 2.80 15.47
CA LYS A 58 19.09 2.20 16.14
C LYS A 58 20.39 2.92 15.77
N GLY A 59 20.59 3.24 14.49
CA GLY A 59 21.75 3.99 14.03
C GLY A 59 21.82 5.40 14.63
N GLN A 60 20.68 6.09 14.76
CA GLN A 60 20.62 7.40 15.42
C GLN A 60 20.94 7.31 16.91
N GLU A 61 20.42 6.31 17.61
CA GLU A 61 20.78 6.05 19.01
C GLU A 61 22.28 5.85 19.17
N GLU A 62 22.87 4.98 18.35
CA GLU A 62 24.30 4.66 18.41
C GLU A 62 25.16 5.91 18.13
N LEU A 63 24.79 6.72 17.15
CA LEU A 63 25.45 7.99 16.84
C LEU A 63 25.35 9.00 18.00
N LEU A 64 24.16 9.18 18.59
CA LEU A 64 23.99 10.10 19.74
C LEU A 64 24.80 9.64 20.95
N ARG A 65 24.84 8.31 21.21
CA ARG A 65 25.65 7.77 22.29
C ARG A 65 27.13 7.97 22.02
N GLN A 66 27.57 7.72 20.79
CA GLN A 66 28.96 7.91 20.37
C GLN A 66 29.38 9.39 20.49
N ASP A 67 28.54 10.33 20.06
CA ASP A 67 28.81 11.76 20.16
C ASP A 67 28.99 12.22 21.62
N LEU A 68 28.13 11.73 22.52
CA LEU A 68 28.25 12.02 23.95
C LEU A 68 29.54 11.44 24.56
N VAL A 69 29.91 10.22 24.17
CA VAL A 69 31.18 9.59 24.58
C VAL A 69 32.37 10.37 24.05
N LEU A 70 32.33 10.82 22.79
CA LEU A 70 33.38 11.64 22.19
C LEU A 70 33.53 12.98 22.91
N LYS A 71 32.42 13.68 23.18
CA LYS A 71 32.39 14.91 24.00
C LYS A 71 33.03 14.67 25.37
N GLY A 72 32.64 13.59 26.05
CA GLY A 72 33.20 13.16 27.33
C GLY A 72 34.70 12.91 27.28
N ASN A 73 35.18 12.22 26.25
CA ASN A 73 36.61 11.96 26.03
C ASN A 73 37.39 13.25 25.77
N SER A 74 36.88 14.16 24.94
CA SER A 74 37.52 15.44 24.68
C SER A 74 37.61 16.30 25.95
N PHE A 75 36.56 16.32 26.77
CA PHE A 75 36.62 16.99 28.07
C PHE A 75 37.62 16.32 29.00
N ALA A 76 37.61 14.99 29.10
CA ALA A 76 38.56 14.25 29.92
C ALA A 76 40.01 14.51 29.51
N GLU A 77 40.29 14.60 28.21
CA GLU A 77 41.62 14.90 27.69
C GLU A 77 42.08 16.32 28.00
N MET A 78 41.20 17.31 27.78
CA MET A 78 41.49 18.71 28.11
C MET A 78 41.71 18.91 29.61
N LEU A 79 40.82 18.33 30.42
CA LEU A 79 40.85 18.43 31.88
C LEU A 79 42.01 17.65 32.49
N ALA A 80 42.40 16.50 31.92
CA ALA A 80 43.59 15.78 32.34
C ALA A 80 44.86 16.60 32.12
N ARG A 81 44.97 17.29 30.98
CA ARG A 81 46.12 18.15 30.67
C ARG A 81 46.22 19.35 31.61
N VAL A 82 45.10 19.98 31.93
CA VAL A 82 45.05 21.08 32.92
C VAL A 82 45.32 20.55 34.33
N GLY A 83 44.73 19.39 34.65
CA GLY A 83 44.86 18.77 35.97
C GLY A 83 46.27 18.26 36.28
N GLN A 84 47.07 17.93 35.27
CA GLN A 84 48.48 17.55 35.47
C GLN A 84 49.26 18.62 36.23
N ASP A 85 49.18 19.88 35.78
CA ASP A 85 49.90 20.99 36.41
C ASP A 85 49.34 21.30 37.81
N LEU A 86 48.02 21.34 37.93
CA LEU A 86 47.36 21.66 39.19
C LEU A 86 47.55 20.58 40.26
N ILE A 87 47.62 19.30 39.89
CA ILE A 87 47.90 18.21 40.84
C ILE A 87 49.36 18.27 41.29
N LEU A 88 50.31 18.49 40.38
CA LEU A 88 51.74 18.60 40.72
C LEU A 88 52.04 19.78 41.66
N ASN A 89 51.33 20.89 41.47
CA ASN A 89 51.50 22.11 42.28
C ASN A 89 50.57 22.16 43.51
N TYR A 90 49.81 21.08 43.79
CA TYR A 90 48.85 20.99 44.90
C TYR A 90 47.77 22.10 44.89
N GLU A 91 47.42 22.61 43.70
CA GLU A 91 46.45 23.68 43.48
C GLU A 91 45.00 23.15 43.38
N TYR A 92 44.59 22.31 44.35
CA TYR A 92 43.29 21.64 44.31
C TYR A 92 42.09 22.60 44.34
N ALA A 93 42.25 23.80 44.91
CA ALA A 93 41.21 24.83 44.91
C ALA A 93 40.81 25.29 43.49
N PHE A 94 41.72 25.22 42.52
CA PHE A 94 41.41 25.52 41.12
C PHE A 94 40.73 24.33 40.43
N LEU A 95 41.14 23.09 40.75
CA LEU A 95 40.45 21.89 40.27
C LEU A 95 38.98 21.87 40.70
N GLU A 96 38.67 22.29 41.93
CA GLU A 96 37.30 22.40 42.41
C GLU A 96 36.46 23.34 41.54
N LYS A 97 36.99 24.52 41.19
CA LYS A 97 36.29 25.48 40.32
C LYS A 97 36.09 24.92 38.90
N ILE A 98 37.07 24.19 38.39
CA ILE A 98 36.97 23.54 37.07
C ILE A 98 35.89 22.46 37.10
N VAL A 99 35.92 21.57 38.10
CA VAL A 99 34.89 20.54 38.29
C VAL A 99 33.52 21.20 38.42
N GLN A 100 33.40 22.27 39.21
CA GLN A 100 32.14 23.01 39.36
C GLN A 100 31.60 23.53 38.03
N SER A 101 32.46 24.01 37.13
CA SER A 101 32.04 24.47 35.79
C SER A 101 31.64 23.32 34.88
N VAL A 102 32.30 22.16 35.00
CA VAL A 102 32.05 20.99 34.16
C VAL A 102 30.73 20.30 34.53
N VAL A 103 30.44 20.16 35.82
CA VAL A 103 29.20 19.53 36.30
C VAL A 103 27.96 20.40 36.11
N ASN A 104 28.13 21.67 35.68
CA ASN A 104 27.02 22.50 35.24
C ASN A 104 26.53 22.11 33.83
N ASP A 105 27.31 21.33 33.05
CA ASP A 105 26.85 20.76 31.79
C ASP A 105 25.85 19.61 32.09
N PRO A 106 24.62 19.64 31.55
CA PRO A 106 23.60 18.62 31.83
C PRO A 106 23.99 17.20 31.40
N ASP A 107 24.96 17.07 30.49
CA ASP A 107 25.49 15.80 30.01
C ASP A 107 26.50 15.18 30.99
N ILE A 108 26.98 15.94 31.99
CA ILE A 108 28.05 15.54 32.91
C ILE A 108 27.58 15.63 34.36
N PRO A 109 26.95 14.57 34.89
CA PRO A 109 26.38 14.58 36.23
C PRO A 109 27.44 14.61 37.34
N PHE A 110 28.67 14.20 37.03
CA PHE A 110 29.80 14.31 37.96
C PHE A 110 31.15 14.29 37.23
N ALA A 111 32.15 14.89 37.86
CA ALA A 111 33.55 14.71 37.53
C ALA A 111 34.38 14.68 38.82
N VAL A 112 35.39 13.81 38.89
CA VAL A 112 36.25 13.66 40.08
C VAL A 112 37.70 13.49 39.65
N PHE A 113 38.58 14.32 40.20
CA PHE A 113 40.02 14.11 40.12
C PHE A 113 40.49 13.27 41.31
N TYR A 114 41.42 12.37 41.04
CA TYR A 114 42.09 11.51 42.00
C TYR A 114 43.59 11.75 41.95
N ASP A 115 44.25 11.70 43.10
CA ASP A 115 45.72 11.71 43.19
C ASP A 115 46.34 10.37 42.76
N LYS A 116 47.67 10.28 42.84
CA LYS A 116 48.43 9.06 42.52
C LYS A 116 48.08 7.85 43.41
N ASP A 117 47.56 8.09 44.61
CA ASP A 117 47.21 7.06 45.60
C ASP A 117 45.74 6.64 45.48
N GLY A 118 44.98 7.30 44.59
CA GLY A 118 43.56 7.04 44.34
C GLY A 118 42.61 7.78 45.26
N ASN A 119 43.08 8.77 46.03
CA ASN A 119 42.22 9.60 46.87
C ASN A 119 41.61 10.73 46.01
N ALA A 120 40.32 11.00 46.20
CA ALA A 120 39.67 12.12 45.53
C ALA A 120 40.26 13.45 46.02
N VAL A 121 40.75 14.28 45.11
CA VAL A 121 41.29 15.62 45.40
C VAL A 121 40.28 16.74 45.14
N THR A 122 39.13 16.39 44.55
CA THR A 122 37.97 17.28 44.38
C THR A 122 36.76 16.70 45.10
N THR A 123 35.97 17.58 45.70
CA THR A 123 34.84 17.27 46.57
C THR A 123 33.53 17.94 46.12
N THR A 124 33.60 18.92 45.22
CA THR A 124 32.41 19.59 44.64
C THR A 124 31.44 18.60 44.01
N SER A 125 31.96 17.49 43.51
CA SER A 125 31.19 16.39 42.96
C SER A 125 31.79 15.07 43.41
N VAL A 126 30.93 14.07 43.63
CA VAL A 126 31.34 12.70 43.97
C VAL A 126 30.76 11.72 42.98
N ARG A 127 31.46 10.62 42.72
CA ARG A 127 30.92 9.52 41.92
C ARG A 127 29.76 8.88 42.68
N PRO A 128 28.53 8.88 42.13
CA PRO A 128 27.40 8.23 42.78
C PRO A 128 27.62 6.72 42.89
N GLU A 129 27.21 6.13 44.01
CA GLU A 129 27.22 4.69 44.19
C GLU A 129 26.27 4.03 43.18
N GLY A 130 26.71 2.94 42.54
CA GLY A 130 25.93 2.26 41.50
C GLY A 130 25.87 2.95 40.14
N PHE A 131 26.62 4.05 39.91
CA PHE A 131 26.63 4.70 38.60
C PHE A 131 27.12 3.73 37.50
N PRO A 132 26.41 3.60 36.36
CA PRO A 132 26.73 2.62 35.32
C PRO A 132 28.16 2.80 34.80
N THR A 133 28.97 1.75 34.89
CA THR A 133 30.39 1.81 34.49
C THR A 133 30.57 2.08 33.01
N GLN A 134 29.63 1.66 32.16
CA GLN A 134 29.63 1.95 30.73
C GLN A 134 29.40 3.43 30.39
N ASN A 135 28.91 4.23 31.36
CA ASN A 135 28.67 5.66 31.19
C ASN A 135 29.81 6.49 31.77
N ILE A 136 30.95 5.87 32.08
CA ILE A 136 32.10 6.54 32.69
C ILE A 136 33.23 6.65 31.69
N VAL A 137 33.75 7.86 31.56
CA VAL A 137 35.02 8.12 30.90
C VAL A 137 36.09 8.29 31.98
N SER A 138 37.17 7.51 31.89
CA SER A 138 38.31 7.59 32.80
C SER A 138 39.57 7.90 32.01
N LYS A 139 40.32 8.90 32.44
CA LYS A 139 41.58 9.32 31.81
C LYS A 139 42.67 9.38 32.88
N GLU A 140 43.77 8.69 32.63
CA GLU A 140 44.96 8.82 33.48
C GLU A 140 45.66 10.15 33.22
N ILE A 141 46.16 10.76 34.29
CA ILE A 141 46.94 11.98 34.23
C ILE A 141 48.39 11.58 34.46
N GLN A 142 49.24 11.80 33.46
CA GLN A 142 50.64 11.41 33.47
C GLN A 142 51.52 12.66 33.29
N ALA A 143 52.65 12.70 33.99
CA ALA A 143 53.70 13.69 33.80
C ALA A 143 54.98 12.97 33.39
N GLY A 144 55.32 13.03 32.09
CA GLY A 144 56.34 12.14 31.53
C GLY A 144 55.88 10.69 31.60
N GLU A 145 56.67 9.82 32.21
CA GLU A 145 56.33 8.40 32.42
C GLU A 145 55.61 8.12 33.75
N GLN A 146 55.44 9.14 34.61
CA GLN A 146 54.88 8.96 35.94
C GLN A 146 53.40 9.31 36.00
N LYS A 147 52.58 8.38 36.49
CA LYS A 147 51.17 8.63 36.81
C LYS A 147 51.09 9.56 38.02
N VAL A 148 50.45 10.71 37.83
CA VAL A 148 50.25 11.72 38.88
C VAL A 148 48.83 11.71 39.43
N GLY A 149 47.88 11.13 38.69
CA GLY A 149 46.51 10.99 39.12
C GLY A 149 45.60 10.39 38.05
N SER A 150 44.29 10.52 38.25
CA SER A 150 43.29 10.17 37.23
C SER A 150 42.07 11.08 37.32
N LEU A 151 41.42 11.28 36.19
CA LEU A 151 40.14 11.98 36.09
C LEU A 151 39.06 10.98 35.71
N VAL A 152 37.94 11.03 36.42
CA VAL A 152 36.74 10.23 36.12
C VAL A 152 35.59 11.17 35.87
N ILE A 153 34.93 11.02 34.71
CA ILE A 153 33.76 11.80 34.29
C ILE A 153 32.59 10.84 34.08
N GLY A 154 31.44 11.15 34.67
CA GLY A 154 30.18 10.49 34.35
C GLY A 154 29.51 11.14 33.14
N LEU A 155 28.81 10.36 32.33
CA LEU A 155 28.01 10.84 31.21
C LEU A 155 26.52 10.52 31.44
N ASN A 156 25.66 11.50 31.20
CA ASN A 156 24.21 11.37 31.35
C ASN A 156 23.53 11.04 30.02
N PHE A 157 23.15 9.77 29.85
CA PHE A 157 22.42 9.32 28.66
C PHE A 157 20.89 9.42 28.80
N ALA A 158 20.35 9.90 29.93
CA ALA A 158 18.91 9.89 30.17
C ALA A 158 18.13 10.73 29.14
N ALA A 159 18.71 11.83 28.67
CA ALA A 159 18.11 12.65 27.62
C ALA A 159 18.08 11.93 26.27
N VAL A 160 19.17 11.22 25.93
CA VAL A 160 19.28 10.40 24.71
C VAL A 160 18.25 9.26 24.76
N GLU A 161 18.22 8.51 25.86
CA GLU A 161 17.28 7.40 26.07
C GLU A 161 15.82 7.86 25.99
N LYS A 162 15.47 8.96 26.66
CA LYS A 162 14.12 9.54 26.58
C LYS A 162 13.73 9.99 25.17
N ASN A 163 14.67 10.57 24.42
CA ASN A 163 14.42 10.99 23.04
C ASN A 163 14.23 9.78 22.12
N ILE A 164 14.96 8.70 22.34
CA ILE A 164 14.82 7.43 21.62
C ILE A 164 13.48 6.77 21.94
N GLU A 165 13.08 6.68 23.21
CA GLU A 165 11.77 6.15 23.62
C GLU A 165 10.62 6.91 22.94
N LYS A 166 10.69 8.25 22.93
CA LYS A 166 9.70 9.09 22.25
C LYS A 166 9.66 8.80 20.75
N THR A 167 10.82 8.67 20.13
CA THR A 167 10.95 8.40 18.68
C THR A 167 10.46 6.99 18.32
N LEU A 168 10.74 5.99 19.15
CA LEU A 168 10.24 4.62 19.03
C LEU A 168 8.71 4.57 19.14
N ALA A 169 8.14 5.28 20.12
CA ALA A 169 6.70 5.37 20.29
C ALA A 169 6.02 6.03 19.07
N GLN A 170 6.60 7.12 18.56
CA GLN A 170 6.13 7.76 17.33
C GLN A 170 6.26 6.85 16.11
N GLY A 171 7.38 6.14 15.96
CA GLY A 171 7.59 5.16 14.89
C GLY A 171 6.54 4.06 14.91
N ASN A 172 6.26 3.47 16.08
CA ASN A 172 5.23 2.44 16.24
C ASN A 172 3.83 2.97 15.87
N ALA A 173 3.51 4.21 16.22
CA ALA A 173 2.24 4.84 15.83
C ALA A 173 2.13 5.05 14.31
N VAL A 174 3.22 5.45 13.65
CA VAL A 174 3.28 5.58 12.18
C VAL A 174 3.09 4.22 11.51
N ILE A 175 3.72 3.17 12.03
CA ILE A 175 3.59 1.80 11.51
C ILE A 175 2.14 1.31 11.65
N ALA A 176 1.52 1.50 12.82
CA ALA A 176 0.13 1.13 13.03
C ALA A 176 -0.82 1.88 12.08
N ALA A 177 -0.60 3.19 11.89
CA ALA A 177 -1.37 4.01 10.95
C ALA A 177 -1.18 3.55 9.49
N ALA A 178 0.04 3.14 9.11
CA ALA A 178 0.32 2.61 7.78
C ALA A 178 -0.40 1.28 7.52
N GLN A 179 -0.40 0.36 8.49
CA GLN A 179 -1.14 -0.91 8.40
C GLN A 179 -2.65 -0.69 8.28
N GLN A 180 -3.20 0.31 8.98
CA GLN A 180 -4.60 0.65 8.87
C GLN A 180 -4.94 1.20 7.48
N LYS A 181 -4.13 2.12 6.96
CA LYS A 181 -4.29 2.63 5.59
C LYS A 181 -4.18 1.53 4.54
N GLN A 182 -3.33 0.51 4.74
CA GLN A 182 -3.25 -0.63 3.82
C GLN A 182 -4.59 -1.39 3.71
N LYS A 183 -5.27 -1.63 4.84
CA LYS A 183 -6.60 -2.29 4.83
C LYS A 183 -7.64 -1.47 4.06
N ASP A 184 -7.65 -0.15 4.27
CA ASP A 184 -8.58 0.75 3.57
C ASP A 184 -8.32 0.79 2.06
N VAL A 185 -7.05 0.78 1.65
CA VAL A 185 -6.65 0.71 0.23
C VAL A 185 -7.11 -0.60 -0.39
N LEU A 186 -6.93 -1.74 0.28
CA LEU A 186 -7.40 -3.03 -0.23
C LEU A 186 -8.92 -3.08 -0.38
N LEU A 187 -9.68 -2.55 0.59
CA LEU A 187 -11.14 -2.46 0.48
C LEU A 187 -11.58 -1.56 -0.69
N ARG A 188 -10.94 -0.41 -0.87
CA ARG A 188 -11.23 0.49 -2.01
C ARG A 188 -10.94 -0.17 -3.35
N ILE A 189 -9.82 -0.89 -3.47
CA ILE A 189 -9.49 -1.65 -4.68
C ILE A 189 -10.55 -2.73 -4.92
N ALA A 190 -10.91 -3.52 -3.91
CA ALA A 190 -11.94 -4.53 -4.03
C ALA A 190 -13.30 -3.94 -4.48
N MET A 191 -13.73 -2.81 -3.89
CA MET A 191 -14.96 -2.12 -4.31
C MET A 191 -14.87 -1.58 -5.74
N SER A 192 -13.72 -1.03 -6.15
CA SER A 192 -13.52 -0.53 -7.52
C SER A 192 -13.61 -1.65 -8.56
N ILE A 193 -13.01 -2.80 -8.27
CA ILE A 193 -13.07 -4.01 -9.12
C ILE A 193 -14.51 -4.54 -9.19
N ALA A 194 -15.22 -4.61 -8.06
CA ALA A 194 -16.61 -5.05 -8.01
C ALA A 194 -17.52 -4.10 -8.83
N GLY A 195 -17.33 -2.79 -8.69
CA GLY A 195 -18.06 -1.79 -9.48
C GLY A 195 -17.78 -1.89 -10.98
N PHE A 196 -16.52 -2.09 -11.38
CA PHE A 196 -16.14 -2.31 -12.78
C PHE A 196 -16.77 -3.59 -13.35
N ALA A 197 -16.71 -4.69 -12.60
CA ALA A 197 -17.32 -5.96 -13.00
C ALA A 197 -18.83 -5.83 -13.20
N LEU A 198 -19.53 -5.14 -12.27
CA LEU A 198 -20.95 -4.83 -12.42
C LEU A 198 -21.22 -4.02 -13.69
N GLY A 199 -20.42 -3.00 -13.97
CA GLY A 199 -20.53 -2.16 -15.16
C GLY A 199 -20.41 -2.98 -16.46
N VAL A 200 -19.45 -3.91 -16.53
CA VAL A 200 -19.27 -4.78 -17.70
C VAL A 200 -20.46 -5.72 -17.89
N VAL A 201 -21.01 -6.30 -16.82
CA VAL A 201 -22.21 -7.14 -16.90
C VAL A 201 -23.40 -6.35 -17.43
N VAL A 202 -23.62 -5.14 -16.94
CA VAL A 202 -24.70 -4.25 -17.41
C VAL A 202 -24.49 -3.88 -18.88
N LEU A 203 -23.25 -3.57 -19.28
CA LEU A 203 -22.91 -3.20 -20.66
C LEU A 203 -23.14 -4.35 -21.64
N ILE A 204 -22.68 -5.56 -21.34
CA ILE A 204 -22.93 -6.76 -22.16
C ILE A 204 -24.42 -7.06 -22.22
N GLY A 205 -25.12 -6.99 -21.08
CA GLY A 205 -26.57 -7.16 -21.02
C GLY A 205 -27.32 -6.16 -21.91
N GLY A 206 -26.88 -4.90 -21.91
CA GLY A 206 -27.43 -3.83 -22.74
C GLY A 206 -27.19 -4.06 -24.24
N ILE A 207 -25.95 -4.38 -24.64
CA ILE A 207 -25.60 -4.67 -26.04
C ILE A 207 -26.47 -5.82 -26.58
N VAL A 208 -26.60 -6.89 -25.81
CA VAL A 208 -27.38 -8.06 -26.25
C VAL A 208 -28.87 -7.76 -26.27
N TYR A 209 -29.41 -7.04 -25.29
CA TYR A 209 -30.81 -6.59 -25.31
C TYR A 209 -31.10 -5.78 -26.59
N TYR A 210 -30.19 -4.88 -26.96
CA TYR A 210 -30.29 -4.08 -28.17
C TYR A 210 -30.20 -4.93 -29.44
N ALA A 211 -29.25 -5.88 -29.50
CA ALA A 211 -29.08 -6.80 -30.63
C ALA A 211 -30.30 -7.72 -30.84
N ILE A 212 -30.89 -8.24 -29.75
CA ILE A 212 -32.11 -9.06 -29.85
C ILE A 212 -33.28 -8.23 -30.42
N ARG A 213 -33.41 -6.98 -29.94
CA ARG A 213 -34.53 -6.11 -30.32
C ARG A 213 -34.42 -5.60 -31.76
N LEU A 214 -33.21 -5.25 -32.22
CA LEU A 214 -32.99 -4.66 -33.53
C LEU A 214 -32.68 -5.68 -34.63
N MET A 215 -31.98 -6.78 -34.33
CA MET A 215 -31.56 -7.73 -35.37
C MET A 215 -32.36 -9.02 -35.30
N ILE A 216 -32.38 -9.69 -34.14
CA ILE A 216 -32.91 -11.05 -34.04
C ILE A 216 -34.44 -11.07 -34.20
N LYS A 217 -35.16 -10.16 -33.53
CA LYS A 217 -36.63 -10.16 -33.55
C LYS A 217 -37.20 -9.90 -34.97
N PRO A 218 -36.76 -8.87 -35.72
CA PRO A 218 -37.22 -8.66 -37.10
C PRO A 218 -36.87 -9.82 -38.02
N LEU A 219 -35.67 -10.40 -37.88
CA LEU A 219 -35.23 -11.52 -38.70
C LEU A 219 -36.07 -12.79 -38.42
N THR A 220 -36.45 -13.02 -37.16
CA THR A 220 -37.35 -14.12 -36.79
C THR A 220 -38.77 -13.91 -37.35
N GLN A 221 -39.26 -12.67 -37.35
CA GLN A 221 -40.55 -12.32 -37.96
C GLN A 221 -40.53 -12.50 -39.48
N ALA A 222 -39.45 -12.08 -40.15
CA ALA A 222 -39.28 -12.27 -41.59
C ALA A 222 -39.29 -13.76 -41.97
N VAL A 223 -38.56 -14.60 -41.23
CA VAL A 223 -38.56 -16.06 -41.44
C VAL A 223 -39.96 -16.67 -41.24
N ALA A 224 -40.69 -16.25 -40.20
CA ALA A 224 -42.04 -16.72 -39.94
C ALA A 224 -43.03 -16.32 -41.05
N ASN A 225 -42.92 -15.09 -41.57
CA ASN A 225 -43.73 -14.63 -42.69
C ASN A 225 -43.43 -15.43 -43.97
N MET A 226 -42.15 -15.69 -44.28
CA MET A 226 -41.76 -16.51 -45.43
C MET A 226 -42.30 -17.93 -45.37
N GLN A 227 -42.34 -18.53 -44.17
CA GLN A 227 -42.93 -19.86 -44.00
C GLN A 227 -44.44 -19.87 -44.29
N ARG A 228 -45.16 -18.79 -43.99
CA ARG A 228 -46.59 -18.65 -44.36
C ARG A 228 -46.76 -18.52 -45.87
N VAL A 229 -45.97 -17.66 -46.52
CA VAL A 229 -45.94 -17.53 -48.00
C VAL A 229 -45.70 -18.89 -48.65
N ALA A 230 -44.73 -19.65 -48.16
CA ALA A 230 -44.39 -20.98 -48.68
C ALA A 230 -45.52 -22.00 -48.53
N GLN A 231 -46.43 -21.80 -47.57
CA GLN A 231 -47.64 -22.63 -47.37
C GLN A 231 -48.82 -22.17 -48.24
N GLY A 232 -48.64 -21.17 -49.10
CA GLY A 232 -49.67 -20.61 -49.96
C GLY A 232 -50.51 -19.50 -49.33
N ASP A 233 -50.22 -19.12 -48.08
CA ASP A 233 -50.80 -17.94 -47.45
C ASP A 233 -50.08 -16.71 -47.99
N LEU A 234 -50.62 -16.16 -49.09
CA LEU A 234 -50.08 -14.96 -49.71
C LEU A 234 -50.55 -13.69 -49.00
N ASP A 235 -51.50 -13.73 -48.06
CA ASP A 235 -52.10 -12.53 -47.45
C ASP A 235 -51.27 -11.95 -46.28
N VAL A 236 -50.01 -12.37 -46.17
CA VAL A 236 -49.05 -11.83 -45.19
C VAL A 236 -48.57 -10.43 -45.57
N GLU A 237 -48.54 -9.56 -44.58
CA GLU A 237 -48.00 -8.21 -44.69
C GLU A 237 -46.54 -8.19 -44.21
N ILE A 238 -45.62 -7.80 -45.11
CA ILE A 238 -44.21 -7.64 -44.79
C ILE A 238 -43.93 -6.14 -44.67
N ALA A 239 -43.84 -5.65 -43.43
CA ALA A 239 -43.50 -4.27 -43.13
C ALA A 239 -41.97 -4.08 -43.08
N SER A 240 -41.45 -3.09 -43.82
CA SER A 240 -40.06 -2.64 -43.67
C SER A 240 -39.98 -1.65 -42.52
N VAL A 241 -39.31 -2.05 -41.42
CA VAL A 241 -39.23 -1.26 -40.18
C VAL A 241 -37.82 -0.72 -39.92
N SER A 242 -36.87 -0.98 -40.83
CA SER A 242 -35.45 -0.64 -40.68
C SER A 242 -34.90 -0.04 -41.98
N GLY A 243 -33.89 0.83 -41.87
CA GLY A 243 -33.19 1.42 -43.03
C GLY A 243 -31.84 0.75 -43.35
N ASP A 244 -31.54 -0.36 -42.68
CA ASP A 244 -30.32 -1.15 -42.83
C ASP A 244 -30.53 -2.36 -43.77
N GLU A 245 -29.59 -3.30 -43.76
CA GLU A 245 -29.65 -4.52 -44.57
C GLU A 245 -30.89 -5.38 -44.27
N ILE A 246 -31.42 -5.33 -43.04
CA ILE A 246 -32.66 -6.03 -42.66
C ILE A 246 -33.86 -5.38 -43.36
N GLY A 247 -33.88 -4.04 -43.41
CA GLY A 247 -34.88 -3.26 -44.13
C GLY A 247 -34.93 -3.59 -45.61
N GLN A 248 -33.76 -3.57 -46.26
CA GLN A 248 -33.62 -3.91 -47.68
C GLN A 248 -34.08 -5.34 -47.97
N MET A 249 -33.77 -6.30 -47.08
CA MET A 249 -34.25 -7.68 -47.19
C MET A 249 -35.78 -7.76 -47.08
N CYS A 250 -36.39 -7.06 -46.13
CA CYS A 250 -37.85 -7.02 -45.98
C CYS A 250 -38.54 -6.42 -47.21
N GLU A 251 -37.98 -5.37 -47.80
CA GLU A 251 -38.51 -4.74 -49.01
C GLU A 251 -38.41 -5.66 -50.24
N ALA A 252 -37.28 -6.33 -50.43
CA ALA A 252 -37.14 -7.33 -51.49
C ALA A 252 -38.12 -8.50 -51.32
N MET A 253 -38.34 -8.96 -50.08
CA MET A 253 -39.32 -9.99 -49.78
C MET A 253 -40.76 -9.52 -50.06
N HIS A 254 -41.08 -8.27 -49.76
CA HIS A 254 -42.39 -7.68 -50.07
C HIS A 254 -42.68 -7.74 -51.58
N GLY A 255 -41.75 -7.28 -52.42
CA GLY A 255 -41.90 -7.34 -53.88
C GLY A 255 -42.03 -8.77 -54.43
N MET A 256 -41.41 -9.76 -53.78
CA MET A 256 -41.59 -11.18 -54.13
C MET A 256 -43.03 -11.66 -53.84
N VAL A 257 -43.59 -11.31 -52.67
CA VAL A 257 -44.97 -11.69 -52.31
C VAL A 257 -45.99 -11.04 -53.25
N GLU A 258 -45.80 -9.78 -53.62
CA GLU A 258 -46.66 -9.11 -54.60
C GLU A 258 -46.66 -9.81 -55.96
N ASN A 259 -45.48 -10.19 -56.47
CA ASN A 259 -45.37 -10.94 -57.72
C ASN A 259 -46.05 -12.31 -57.66
N LEU A 260 -45.94 -13.02 -56.52
CA LEU A 260 -46.63 -14.29 -56.31
C LEU A 260 -48.16 -14.10 -56.28
N ARG A 261 -48.66 -13.06 -55.60
CA ARG A 261 -50.10 -12.70 -55.60
C ARG A 261 -50.61 -12.42 -57.00
N ALA A 262 -49.88 -11.62 -57.78
CA ALA A 262 -50.24 -11.30 -59.16
C ALA A 262 -50.30 -12.56 -60.04
N THR A 263 -49.31 -13.44 -59.89
CA THR A 263 -49.25 -14.71 -60.63
C THR A 263 -50.40 -15.66 -60.25
N ALA A 264 -50.70 -15.78 -58.96
CA ALA A 264 -51.82 -16.60 -58.47
C ALA A 264 -53.18 -16.05 -58.94
N ALA A 265 -53.37 -14.72 -58.92
CA ALA A 265 -54.57 -14.08 -59.43
C ALA A 265 -54.78 -14.32 -60.93
N MET A 266 -53.70 -14.24 -61.73
CA MET A 266 -53.73 -14.54 -63.16
C MET A 266 -54.12 -16.00 -63.43
N ALA A 267 -53.52 -16.96 -62.70
CA ALA A 267 -53.89 -18.36 -62.80
C ALA A 267 -55.35 -18.62 -62.43
N GLY A 268 -55.88 -17.93 -61.41
CA GLY A 268 -57.29 -17.98 -61.03
C GLY A 268 -58.24 -17.46 -62.11
N GLN A 269 -57.87 -16.38 -62.81
CA GLN A 269 -58.65 -15.87 -63.95
C GLN A 269 -58.66 -16.84 -65.13
N ILE A 270 -57.54 -17.50 -65.42
CA ILE A 270 -57.44 -18.54 -66.47
C ILE A 270 -58.30 -19.76 -66.12
N ALA A 271 -58.37 -20.17 -64.85
CA ALA A 271 -59.15 -21.32 -64.41
C ALA A 271 -60.67 -21.08 -64.41
N LEU A 272 -61.11 -19.82 -64.42
CA LEU A 272 -62.52 -19.41 -64.42
C LEU A 272 -63.07 -19.05 -65.81
N GLY A 273 -62.19 -18.96 -66.83
CA GLY A 273 -62.53 -18.73 -68.23
C GLY A 273 -62.49 -20.01 -69.05
#